data_AF-A0A1X7JZT6-F1
#
_entry.id   AF-A0A1X7JZT6-F1
#
_cell.length_a   1.000
_cell.length_b   1.000
_cell.length_c   1.000
_cell.angle_alpha   90.00
_cell.angle_beta   90.00
_cell.angle_gamma   90.00
#
_symmetry.space_group_name_H-M   'P 1'
#
loop_
_entity.id
_entity.type
_entity.pdbx_description
1 polymer ?
#
loop_
_entity_poly.entity_id
_entity_poly.type
_entity_poly.pdbx_seq_one_letter_code
_entity_poly.pdbx_strand_id
1 'polypeptide(L)'
;MNKRLGYSLAAALLAVTLLGNEASALSYKSTQRPIEIILDGQKIKFHDSRPVVSTSGTTYVPIRVVSEQLGAKVTWDARQGKAVIAKGDSRIELTESSKQAMVNGTIVALDAPMVVQNGRTLVPLRFVSEALQVEVKFDDKSYYIFMKSDQYDESAKYDPYGRKIRTTNLPKNAQDFPYILEDIPNEMYEMELFYDPFFKNSFKDVLKTQKHYMLRLDNVNAWKAKIEKYYSLILNANYENIDFNWAKEAHSFLNILGTDEDLRSYVNWVKSNKIQLEGSLVAEPSIFYHGGDTFRMRTKFKFKIKNFNKYENLIYDSSFHLTKNDNGNLPEYQKDVWYEGIADIRLSSTIGGAVYTPKLQVSGTTSLFRGNALIRKSE
;
A
#
# COMPACT_ATOMS: atom_id res chain seq x y z
N MET A 1 81.64 -8.75 28.25
CA MET A 1 81.27 -8.00 27.03
C MET A 1 80.34 -8.88 26.20
N ASN A 2 79.03 -8.60 26.25
CA ASN A 2 77.98 -8.87 25.25
C ASN A 2 78.15 -10.01 24.22
N LYS A 3 77.25 -11.01 24.18
CA LYS A 3 76.09 -11.08 23.24
C LYS A 3 75.39 -12.45 23.16
N ARG A 4 74.06 -12.36 23.05
CA ARG A 4 73.09 -13.20 22.31
C ARG A 4 72.61 -14.51 22.94
N LEU A 5 71.43 -14.45 23.57
CA LEU A 5 70.44 -15.53 23.53
C LEU A 5 69.16 -14.99 22.88
N GLY A 6 68.69 -15.67 21.83
CA GLY A 6 67.50 -15.33 21.07
C GLY A 6 66.22 -15.73 21.80
N TYR A 7 65.23 -14.86 21.79
CA TYR A 7 63.85 -15.18 22.13
C TYR A 7 62.99 -15.09 20.88
N SER A 8 62.36 -16.20 20.55
CA SER A 8 61.41 -16.38 19.46
C SER A 8 60.20 -15.48 19.66
N LEU A 9 59.91 -14.59 18.70
CA LEU A 9 58.61 -13.93 18.61
C LEU A 9 57.59 -14.92 18.02
N ALA A 10 56.67 -15.39 18.85
CA ALA A 10 55.43 -15.97 18.38
C ALA A 10 54.50 -14.83 17.93
N ALA A 11 54.35 -14.65 16.62
CA ALA A 11 53.34 -13.76 16.05
C ALA A 11 51.97 -14.46 16.10
N ALA A 12 51.12 -14.06 17.05
CA ALA A 12 49.70 -14.40 17.00
C ALA A 12 49.01 -13.44 16.01
N LEU A 13 48.74 -13.92 14.78
CA LEU A 13 47.83 -13.24 13.87
C LEU A 13 46.40 -13.33 14.46
N LEU A 14 45.89 -12.23 15.00
CA LEU A 14 44.45 -12.05 15.15
C LEU A 14 43.86 -11.78 13.75
N ALA A 15 43.25 -12.81 13.16
CA ALA A 15 42.36 -12.62 12.03
C ALA A 15 41.08 -11.94 12.54
N VAL A 16 41.01 -10.61 12.40
CA VAL A 16 39.74 -9.88 12.53
C VAL A 16 38.92 -10.22 11.28
N THR A 17 38.05 -11.22 11.39
CA THR A 17 37.00 -11.42 10.40
C THR A 17 36.01 -10.26 10.55
N LEU A 18 36.14 -9.25 9.69
CA LEU A 18 35.08 -8.28 9.42
C LEU A 18 33.90 -9.07 8.85
N LEU A 19 32.98 -9.50 9.71
CA LEU A 19 31.63 -9.86 9.28
C LEU A 19 30.99 -8.57 8.78
N GLY A 20 31.05 -8.36 7.47
CA GLY A 20 30.22 -7.37 6.81
C GLY A 20 28.77 -7.72 7.11
N ASN A 21 28.14 -6.94 7.98
CA ASN A 21 26.71 -7.00 8.19
C ASN A 21 26.09 -6.31 6.97
N GLU A 22 25.81 -7.07 5.91
CA GLU A 22 24.95 -6.56 4.86
C GLU A 22 23.60 -6.25 5.52
N ALA A 23 23.20 -4.98 5.51
CA ALA A 23 21.87 -4.60 5.93
C ALA A 23 20.88 -5.25 4.95
N SER A 24 20.36 -6.43 5.30
CA SER A 24 19.42 -7.15 4.46
C SER A 24 18.17 -6.31 4.29
N ALA A 25 17.84 -5.97 3.04
CA ALA A 25 16.57 -5.35 2.70
C ALA A 25 15.41 -6.22 3.22
N LEU A 26 14.31 -5.57 3.65
CA LEU A 26 13.13 -6.33 4.09
C LEU A 26 12.58 -7.14 2.91
N SER A 27 12.49 -8.46 3.11
CA SER A 27 11.76 -9.34 2.20
C SER A 27 10.29 -9.40 2.62
N TYR A 28 9.39 -9.24 1.66
CA TYR A 28 7.94 -9.38 1.84
C TYR A 28 7.30 -9.95 0.57
N LYS A 29 6.05 -10.43 0.67
CA LYS A 29 5.34 -11.05 -0.46
C LYS A 29 5.04 -10.02 -1.55
N SER A 30 5.19 -10.42 -2.81
CA SER A 30 4.81 -9.60 -3.97
C SER A 30 3.31 -9.25 -3.99
N THR A 31 2.45 -10.13 -3.46
CA THR A 31 1.01 -9.90 -3.27
C THR A 31 0.65 -9.15 -1.99
N GLN A 32 1.60 -8.45 -1.38
CA GLN A 32 1.30 -7.66 -0.20
C GLN A 32 0.35 -6.51 -0.55
N ARG A 33 -0.80 -6.51 0.11
CA ARG A 33 -1.77 -5.41 0.02
C ARG A 33 -1.17 -4.14 0.67
N PRO A 34 -1.55 -2.94 0.22
CA PRO A 34 -1.19 -1.74 0.95
C PRO A 34 -1.82 -1.78 2.34
N ILE A 35 -1.01 -1.51 3.36
CA ILE A 35 -1.47 -1.31 4.72
C ILE A 35 -1.83 0.17 4.89
N GLU A 36 -3.02 0.41 5.40
CA GLU A 36 -3.44 1.73 5.87
C GLU A 36 -3.38 1.78 7.39
N ILE A 37 -2.96 2.91 7.95
CA ILE A 37 -2.99 3.17 9.38
C ILE A 37 -4.07 4.20 9.66
N ILE A 38 -5.00 3.86 10.54
CA ILE A 38 -6.03 4.74 11.06
C ILE A 38 -5.62 5.13 12.48
N LEU A 39 -5.09 6.34 12.65
CA LEU A 39 -4.74 6.92 13.93
C LEU A 39 -5.85 7.86 14.37
N ASP A 40 -6.49 7.58 15.49
CA ASP A 40 -7.56 8.42 16.05
C ASP A 40 -8.70 8.72 15.06
N GLY A 41 -9.02 7.71 14.25
CA GLY A 41 -10.03 7.80 13.18
C GLY A 41 -9.55 8.45 11.88
N GLN A 42 -8.35 9.01 11.85
CA GLN A 42 -7.79 9.63 10.65
C GLN A 42 -6.80 8.68 9.97
N LYS A 43 -6.92 8.55 8.64
CA LYS A 43 -5.98 7.77 7.84
C LYS A 43 -4.67 8.54 7.67
N ILE A 44 -3.56 7.91 8.04
CA ILE A 44 -2.21 8.46 7.84
C ILE A 44 -1.87 8.39 6.34
N LYS A 45 -1.42 9.52 5.78
CA LYS A 45 -0.97 9.61 4.39
C LYS A 45 0.49 9.19 4.26
N PHE A 46 0.77 8.31 3.30
CA PHE A 46 2.11 7.84 2.98
C PHE A 46 2.53 8.37 1.59
N HIS A 47 3.60 9.16 1.54
CA HIS A 47 4.08 9.76 0.30
C HIS A 47 5.15 8.93 -0.40
N ASP A 48 6.15 8.45 0.35
CA ASP A 48 7.36 7.82 -0.19
C ASP A 48 7.58 6.38 0.27
N SER A 49 7.03 6.00 1.42
CA SER A 49 7.14 4.64 1.95
C SER A 49 5.92 4.30 2.76
N ARG A 50 5.47 3.06 2.57
CA ARG A 50 4.29 2.49 3.21
C ARG A 50 4.70 1.44 4.23
N PRO A 51 3.81 1.09 5.18
CA PRO A 51 4.04 -0.06 6.02
C PRO A 51 4.13 -1.35 5.19
N VAL A 52 4.92 -2.30 5.68
CA VAL A 52 5.12 -3.61 5.05
C VAL A 52 5.06 -4.72 6.09
N VAL A 53 4.65 -5.93 5.70
CA VAL A 53 4.74 -7.13 6.53
C VAL A 53 5.85 -7.99 5.98
N SER A 54 6.93 -8.11 6.75
CA SER A 54 8.03 -9.01 6.41
C SER A 54 7.57 -10.47 6.25
N THR A 55 8.37 -11.28 5.56
CA THR A 55 8.12 -12.73 5.44
C THR A 55 8.06 -13.46 6.78
N SER A 56 8.66 -12.92 7.84
CA SER A 56 8.56 -13.43 9.21
C SER A 56 7.28 -13.00 9.95
N GLY A 57 6.41 -12.20 9.32
CA GLY A 57 5.15 -11.72 9.90
C GLY A 57 5.26 -10.43 10.72
N THR A 58 6.45 -9.83 10.82
CA THR A 58 6.61 -8.54 11.51
C THR A 58 6.14 -7.40 10.61
N THR A 59 5.22 -6.57 11.12
CA THR A 59 4.80 -5.34 10.47
C THR A 59 5.79 -4.22 10.77
N TYR A 60 6.33 -3.63 9.71
CA TYR A 60 7.21 -2.48 9.76
C TYR A 60 6.49 -1.22 9.31
N VAL A 61 6.75 -0.11 9.99
CA VAL A 61 6.19 1.21 9.65
C VAL A 61 7.30 2.25 9.45
N PRO A 62 7.10 3.24 8.55
CA PRO A 62 7.98 4.40 8.49
C PRO A 62 7.91 5.20 9.79
N ILE A 63 8.96 5.12 10.61
CA ILE A 63 8.95 5.66 11.97
C ILE A 63 8.64 7.15 12.00
N ARG A 64 9.21 7.91 11.05
CA ARG A 64 9.00 9.36 10.92
C ARG A 64 7.52 9.68 10.78
N VAL A 65 6.86 9.05 9.81
CA VAL A 65 5.46 9.32 9.47
C VAL A 65 4.56 9.05 10.67
N VAL A 66 4.71 7.90 11.32
CA VAL A 66 3.86 7.55 12.48
C VAL A 66 4.16 8.44 13.70
N SER A 67 5.44 8.69 13.99
CA SER A 67 5.84 9.46 15.17
C SER A 67 5.45 10.94 15.06
N GLU A 68 5.59 11.53 13.87
CA GLU A 68 5.20 12.94 13.63
C GLU A 68 3.68 13.13 13.75
N GLN A 69 2.86 12.16 13.32
CA GLN A 69 1.41 12.18 13.53
C GLN A 69 1.03 12.10 15.02
N LEU A 70 1.89 11.49 15.84
CA LEU A 70 1.75 11.44 17.30
C LEU A 70 2.35 12.65 18.01
N GLY A 71 2.77 13.69 17.27
CA GLY A 71 3.35 14.92 17.82
C GLY A 71 4.82 14.82 18.22
N ALA A 72 5.52 13.76 17.83
CA ALA A 72 6.95 13.61 18.09
C ALA A 72 7.81 14.22 16.99
N LYS A 73 9.01 14.69 17.34
CA LYS A 73 10.04 15.12 16.39
C LYS A 73 10.99 13.97 16.07
N VAL A 74 11.26 13.74 14.80
CA VAL A 74 12.22 12.71 14.36
C VAL A 74 13.43 13.34 13.67
N THR A 75 14.62 12.98 14.15
CA THR A 75 15.92 13.41 13.61
C THR A 75 16.77 12.21 13.27
N TRP A 76 17.65 12.37 12.27
CA TRP A 76 18.61 11.34 11.86
C TRP A 76 20.03 11.85 12.09
N ASP A 77 20.81 11.11 12.86
CA ASP A 77 22.25 11.30 12.99
C ASP A 77 22.96 10.36 12.02
N ALA A 78 23.38 10.91 10.88
CA ALA A 78 24.08 10.16 9.85
C ALA A 78 25.48 9.70 10.28
N ARG A 79 26.12 10.36 11.26
CA ARG A 79 27.45 9.94 11.74
C ARG A 79 27.36 8.69 12.60
N GLN A 80 26.25 8.54 13.31
CA GLN A 80 26.02 7.41 14.22
C GLN A 80 25.07 6.35 13.62
N GLY A 81 24.51 6.58 12.43
CA GLY A 81 23.48 5.70 11.87
C GLY A 81 22.26 5.57 12.78
N LYS A 82 21.84 6.69 13.39
CA LYS A 82 20.91 6.70 14.52
C LYS A 82 19.68 7.56 14.27
N ALA A 83 18.50 6.98 14.40
CA ALA A 83 17.25 7.71 14.44
C ALA A 83 16.93 8.12 15.89
N VAL A 84 16.60 9.38 16.10
CA VAL A 84 16.21 9.93 17.41
C VAL A 84 14.80 10.51 17.31
N ILE A 85 13.90 9.98 18.14
CA ILE A 85 12.51 10.44 18.26
C ILE A 85 12.35 11.10 19.62
N ALA A 86 11.76 12.29 19.66
CA ALA A 86 11.54 13.04 20.89
C ALA A 86 10.09 13.55 20.96
N LYS A 87 9.40 13.33 22.08
CA LYS A 87 8.05 13.84 22.35
C LYS A 87 7.95 14.22 23.82
N GLY A 88 7.83 15.52 24.13
CA GLY A 88 7.95 16.00 25.51
C GLY A 88 9.29 15.56 26.12
N ASP A 89 9.22 14.91 27.28
CA ASP A 89 10.40 14.35 27.96
C ASP A 89 10.80 12.95 27.46
N SER A 90 9.97 12.32 26.62
CA SER A 90 10.26 11.00 26.07
C SER A 90 11.27 11.09 24.93
N ARG A 91 12.30 10.24 24.98
CA ARG A 91 13.38 10.16 24.01
C ARG A 91 13.65 8.70 23.65
N ILE A 92 13.60 8.40 22.35
CA ILE A 92 13.88 7.08 21.79
C ILE A 92 15.04 7.20 20.81
N GLU A 93 16.04 6.35 20.96
CA GLU A 93 17.18 6.26 20.05
C GLU A 93 17.28 4.85 19.46
N LEU A 94 17.32 4.78 18.13
CA LEU A 94 17.41 3.55 17.36
C LEU A 94 18.67 3.59 16.50
N THR A 95 19.57 2.63 16.70
CA THR A 95 20.82 2.52 15.94
C THR A 95 20.70 1.46 14.87
N GLU A 96 21.23 1.73 13.68
CA GLU A 96 21.04 0.86 12.51
C GLU A 96 21.62 -0.53 12.77
N SER A 97 20.90 -1.56 12.28
CA SER A 97 21.23 -2.98 12.50
C SER A 97 21.27 -3.43 13.97
N SER A 98 20.95 -2.57 14.94
CA SER A 98 20.81 -2.94 16.34
C SER A 98 19.48 -3.63 16.60
N LYS A 99 19.49 -4.67 17.43
CA LYS A 99 18.29 -5.29 18.02
C LYS A 99 17.90 -4.64 19.35
N GLN A 100 18.45 -3.47 19.64
CA GLN A 100 18.22 -2.73 20.87
C GLN A 100 17.95 -1.26 20.53
N ALA A 101 17.02 -0.68 21.27
CA ALA A 101 16.74 0.74 21.30
C ALA A 101 17.08 1.30 22.69
N MET A 102 17.33 2.60 22.77
CA MET A 102 17.42 3.30 24.05
C MET A 102 16.16 4.16 24.22
N VAL A 103 15.34 3.83 25.22
CA VAL A 103 14.10 4.53 25.56
C VAL A 103 14.30 5.18 26.92
N ASN A 104 14.32 6.51 26.96
CA ASN A 104 14.53 7.31 28.18
C ASN A 104 15.78 6.87 28.97
N GLY A 105 16.88 6.59 28.26
CA GLY A 105 18.14 6.13 28.87
C GLY A 105 18.19 4.65 29.24
N THR A 106 17.09 3.91 29.08
CA THR A 106 17.02 2.45 29.34
C THR A 106 17.14 1.67 28.03
N ILE A 107 17.90 0.59 28.03
CA ILE A 107 18.00 -0.32 26.87
C ILE A 107 16.75 -1.19 26.80
N VAL A 108 16.08 -1.17 25.64
CA VAL A 108 14.90 -1.98 25.32
C VAL A 108 15.22 -2.87 24.12
N ALA A 109 14.88 -4.16 24.22
CA ALA A 109 15.06 -5.08 23.11
C ALA A 109 14.01 -4.83 22.00
N LEU A 110 14.41 -5.00 20.75
CA LEU A 110 13.52 -4.97 19.60
C LEU A 110 13.21 -6.39 19.15
N ASP A 111 11.94 -6.68 18.91
CA ASP A 111 11.50 -7.96 18.32
C ASP A 111 12.13 -8.21 16.93
N ALA A 112 12.45 -7.14 16.21
CA ALA A 112 13.25 -7.18 15.00
C ALA A 112 14.04 -5.86 14.82
N PRO A 113 15.24 -5.89 14.20
CA PRO A 113 16.04 -4.67 14.03
C PRO A 113 15.31 -3.66 13.13
N MET A 114 15.62 -2.37 13.29
CA MET A 114 15.18 -1.39 12.29
C MET A 114 15.88 -1.62 10.95
N VAL A 115 15.21 -1.27 9.86
CA VAL A 115 15.74 -1.38 8.50
C VAL A 115 15.65 -0.05 7.79
N VAL A 116 16.72 0.34 7.09
CA VAL A 116 16.70 1.47 6.16
C VAL A 116 16.47 0.93 4.76
N GLN A 117 15.32 1.28 4.17
CA GLN A 117 14.96 0.86 2.81
C GLN A 117 14.48 2.08 2.02
N ASN A 118 15.00 2.25 0.80
CA ASN A 118 14.66 3.38 -0.07
C ASN A 118 14.81 4.75 0.62
N GLY A 119 15.83 4.90 1.47
CA GLY A 119 16.08 6.14 2.23
C GLY A 119 15.04 6.44 3.31
N ARG A 120 14.30 5.42 3.79
CA ARG A 120 13.33 5.55 4.88
C ARG A 120 13.61 4.50 5.96
N THR A 121 13.54 4.93 7.21
CA THR A 121 13.73 4.07 8.38
C THR A 121 12.42 3.40 8.74
N LEU A 122 12.42 2.08 8.64
CA LEU A 122 11.31 1.18 8.93
C LEU A 122 11.57 0.47 10.25
N VAL A 123 10.59 0.46 11.15
CA VAL A 123 10.71 -0.12 12.49
C VAL A 123 9.53 -1.04 12.77
N PRO A 124 9.67 -2.05 13.64
CA PRO A 124 8.53 -2.86 14.07
C PRO A 124 7.45 -1.98 14.69
N LEU A 125 6.21 -2.12 14.21
CA LEU A 125 5.07 -1.34 14.71
C LEU A 125 4.86 -1.51 16.22
N ARG A 126 5.04 -2.72 16.74
CA ARG A 126 4.90 -3.00 18.19
C ARG A 126 5.83 -2.15 19.04
N PHE A 127 7.07 -1.96 18.58
CA PHE A 127 8.00 -1.09 19.28
C PHE A 127 7.51 0.36 19.30
N VAL A 128 7.00 0.87 18.17
CA VAL A 128 6.44 2.23 18.10
C VAL A 128 5.27 2.40 19.04
N SER A 129 4.37 1.42 19.09
CA SER A 129 3.19 1.47 19.95
C SER A 129 3.54 1.48 21.43
N GLU A 130 4.49 0.64 21.86
CA GLU A 130 4.90 0.57 23.26
C GLU A 130 5.69 1.82 23.66
N ALA A 131 6.65 2.24 22.84
CA ALA A 131 7.52 3.37 23.15
C ALA A 131 6.77 4.72 23.13
N LEU A 132 5.69 4.84 22.35
CA LEU A 132 4.85 6.04 22.27
C LEU A 132 3.52 5.91 23.03
N GLN A 133 3.29 4.79 23.74
CA GLN A 133 2.09 4.52 24.55
C GLN A 133 0.78 4.63 23.77
N VAL A 134 0.72 4.00 22.59
CA VAL A 134 -0.44 4.00 21.70
C VAL A 134 -1.00 2.59 21.60
N GLU A 135 -2.32 2.42 21.72
CA GLU A 135 -2.94 1.12 21.51
C GLU A 135 -2.94 0.78 20.02
N VAL A 136 -2.62 -0.48 19.69
CA VAL A 136 -2.56 -0.93 18.29
C VAL A 136 -3.35 -2.21 18.09
N LYS A 137 -4.16 -2.23 17.03
CA LYS A 137 -4.89 -3.41 16.57
C LYS A 137 -4.75 -3.55 15.05
N PHE A 138 -4.33 -4.72 14.59
CA PHE A 138 -4.41 -5.08 13.18
C PHE A 138 -5.73 -5.80 12.89
N ASP A 139 -6.43 -5.39 11.83
CA ASP A 139 -7.64 -6.07 11.35
C ASP A 139 -7.36 -6.77 10.02
N ASP A 140 -7.28 -8.10 10.06
CA ASP A 140 -6.91 -8.92 8.90
C ASP A 140 -7.92 -8.82 7.74
N LYS A 141 -9.18 -8.50 8.03
CA LYS A 141 -10.26 -8.43 7.04
C LYS A 141 -10.11 -7.17 6.17
N SER A 142 -10.13 -5.99 6.79
CA SER A 142 -9.93 -4.71 6.11
C SER A 142 -8.48 -4.50 5.66
N TYR A 143 -7.53 -5.11 6.38
CA TYR A 143 -6.09 -4.92 6.28
C TYR A 143 -5.62 -3.55 6.77
N TYR A 144 -6.30 -3.04 7.79
CA TYR A 144 -5.98 -1.77 8.44
C TYR A 144 -5.30 -1.99 9.78
N ILE A 145 -4.48 -1.03 10.16
CA ILE A 145 -3.88 -0.91 11.48
C ILE A 145 -4.59 0.24 12.18
N PHE A 146 -5.28 -0.07 13.26
CA PHE A 146 -5.89 0.90 14.15
C PHE A 146 -4.90 1.30 15.21
N MET A 147 -4.70 2.61 15.36
CA MET A 147 -3.90 3.21 16.41
C MET A 147 -4.78 4.16 17.20
N LYS A 148 -4.76 4.04 18.52
CA LYS A 148 -5.54 4.89 19.43
C LYS A 148 -4.61 5.53 20.44
N SER A 149 -4.52 6.86 20.39
CA SER A 149 -3.76 7.67 21.33
C SER A 149 -4.67 8.28 22.40
N ASP A 150 -4.10 9.09 23.28
CA ASP A 150 -4.82 9.91 24.24
C ASP A 150 -5.70 10.99 23.59
N GLN A 151 -5.50 11.28 22.30
CA GLN A 151 -6.29 12.24 21.52
C GLN A 151 -7.53 11.63 20.84
N TYR A 152 -7.78 10.33 21.03
CA TYR A 152 -8.94 9.66 20.44
C TYR A 152 -10.26 10.24 20.97
N ASP A 153 -11.12 10.68 20.05
CA ASP A 153 -12.41 11.27 20.38
C ASP A 153 -13.50 10.20 20.48
N GLU A 154 -13.77 9.72 21.70
CA GLU A 154 -14.82 8.72 21.96
C GLU A 154 -16.24 9.20 21.60
N SER A 155 -16.45 10.52 21.47
CA SER A 155 -17.76 11.10 21.16
C SER A 155 -18.03 11.21 19.65
N ALA A 156 -17.00 11.07 18.82
CA ALA A 156 -17.13 11.15 17.37
C ALA A 156 -17.85 9.93 16.79
N LYS A 157 -18.37 10.09 15.57
CA LYS A 157 -18.94 9.00 14.78
C LYS A 157 -17.88 8.41 13.87
N TYR A 158 -17.86 7.09 13.79
CA TYR A 158 -16.92 6.32 12.99
C TYR A 158 -17.65 5.38 12.04
N ASP A 159 -17.05 5.09 10.88
CA ASP A 159 -17.56 4.08 9.96
C ASP A 159 -17.28 2.64 10.48
N PRO A 160 -17.80 1.59 9.83
CA PRO A 160 -17.52 0.20 10.20
C PRO A 160 -16.03 -0.19 10.15
N TYR A 161 -15.19 0.66 9.56
CA TYR A 161 -13.74 0.52 9.48
C TYR A 161 -13.03 1.49 10.43
N GLY A 162 -13.69 2.03 11.46
CA GLY A 162 -13.08 2.87 12.50
C GLY A 162 -12.60 4.24 12.02
N ARG A 163 -13.05 4.72 10.86
CA ARG A 163 -12.65 6.01 10.29
C ARG A 163 -13.63 7.11 10.65
N LYS A 164 -13.13 8.29 11.00
CA LYS A 164 -13.95 9.41 11.47
C LYS A 164 -14.85 9.94 10.37
N ILE A 165 -16.13 10.15 10.70
CA ILE A 165 -17.16 10.70 9.81
C ILE A 165 -17.22 12.21 10.00
N ARG A 166 -17.15 12.96 8.89
CA ARG A 166 -17.34 14.42 8.90
C ARG A 166 -18.79 14.80 8.58
N THR A 167 -19.24 15.90 9.19
CA THR A 167 -20.58 16.49 8.98
C THR A 167 -20.54 17.86 8.30
N THR A 168 -19.34 18.41 8.09
CA THR A 168 -19.09 19.68 7.41
C THR A 168 -18.24 19.44 6.17
N ASN A 169 -18.13 20.45 5.28
CA ASN A 169 -17.40 20.33 4.00
C ASN A 169 -17.79 19.07 3.21
N LEU A 170 -19.10 18.87 3.07
CA LEU A 170 -19.66 17.68 2.42
C LEU A 170 -19.58 17.81 0.89
N PRO A 171 -19.40 16.70 0.16
CA PRO A 171 -19.49 16.71 -1.29
C PRO A 171 -20.91 17.03 -1.75
N LYS A 172 -21.05 17.56 -2.97
CA LYS A 172 -22.36 17.95 -3.55
C LYS A 172 -23.38 16.81 -3.58
N ASN A 173 -22.91 15.57 -3.66
CA ASN A 173 -23.71 14.36 -3.73
C ASN A 173 -23.69 13.56 -2.41
N ALA A 174 -23.47 14.21 -1.26
CA ALA A 174 -23.35 13.52 0.03
C ALA A 174 -24.54 12.62 0.38
N GLN A 175 -25.75 12.97 -0.05
CA GLN A 175 -26.97 12.19 0.14
C GLN A 175 -26.94 10.80 -0.51
N ASP A 176 -26.06 10.58 -1.49
CA ASP A 176 -25.92 9.31 -2.21
C ASP A 176 -25.06 8.29 -1.44
N PHE A 177 -24.47 8.72 -0.32
CA PHE A 177 -23.55 7.94 0.51
C PHE A 177 -24.10 7.75 1.92
N PRO A 178 -23.77 6.63 2.60
CA PRO A 178 -24.18 6.39 3.99
C PRO A 178 -23.56 7.39 4.99
N TYR A 179 -22.35 7.87 4.69
CA TYR A 179 -21.51 8.71 5.51
C TYR A 179 -20.38 9.28 4.66
N ILE A 180 -19.85 10.43 5.08
CA ILE A 180 -18.72 11.11 4.44
C ILE A 180 -17.54 11.07 5.41
N LEU A 181 -16.42 10.52 4.96
CA LEU A 181 -15.26 10.30 5.79
C LEU A 181 -14.35 11.51 5.78
N GLU A 182 -13.71 11.79 6.91
CA GLU A 182 -12.78 12.90 7.05
C GLU A 182 -11.54 12.74 6.16
N ASP A 183 -11.05 11.51 6.00
CA ASP A 183 -9.84 11.19 5.23
C ASP A 183 -10.03 11.14 3.70
N ILE A 184 -11.28 11.12 3.22
CA ILE A 184 -11.60 11.01 1.79
C ILE A 184 -11.97 12.40 1.23
N PRO A 185 -11.28 12.90 0.18
CA PRO A 185 -11.58 14.20 -0.39
C PRO A 185 -12.92 14.20 -1.14
N ASN A 186 -13.57 15.37 -1.24
CA ASN A 186 -14.85 15.51 -1.97
C ASN A 186 -14.73 15.03 -3.43
N GLU A 187 -13.59 15.24 -4.09
CA GLU A 187 -13.32 14.75 -5.46
C GLU A 187 -13.60 13.25 -5.62
N MET A 188 -13.26 12.42 -4.62
CA MET A 188 -13.54 10.97 -4.68
C MET A 188 -15.02 10.64 -4.56
N TYR A 189 -15.82 11.46 -3.88
CA TYR A 189 -17.26 11.29 -3.79
C TYR A 189 -17.97 11.83 -5.05
N GLU A 190 -17.51 12.98 -5.54
CA GLU A 190 -18.11 13.71 -6.66
C GLU A 190 -17.75 13.13 -8.03
N MET A 191 -16.69 12.30 -8.12
CA MET A 191 -16.37 11.57 -9.35
C MET A 191 -17.58 10.74 -9.81
N GLU A 192 -18.01 10.94 -11.05
CA GLU A 192 -19.19 10.30 -11.63
C GLU A 192 -19.12 8.78 -11.47
N LEU A 193 -20.25 8.13 -11.17
CA LEU A 193 -20.33 6.68 -11.02
C LEU A 193 -20.60 6.04 -12.38
N PHE A 194 -19.95 4.93 -12.68
CA PHE A 194 -20.15 4.21 -13.93
C PHE A 194 -21.45 3.39 -13.88
N TYR A 195 -22.45 3.78 -14.67
CA TYR A 195 -23.69 3.04 -14.79
C TYR A 195 -23.92 2.48 -16.19
N ASP A 196 -24.22 1.20 -16.26
CA ASP A 196 -24.81 0.61 -17.45
C ASP A 196 -26.16 1.29 -17.73
N PRO A 197 -26.34 1.92 -18.91
CA PRO A 197 -27.57 2.63 -19.24
C PRO A 197 -28.83 1.77 -19.12
N PHE A 198 -28.76 0.48 -19.42
CA PHE A 198 -29.91 -0.44 -19.37
C PHE A 198 -30.38 -0.70 -17.94
N PHE A 199 -29.46 -0.67 -16.97
CA PHE A 199 -29.73 -1.02 -15.57
C PHE A 199 -29.63 0.18 -14.63
N LYS A 200 -29.52 1.40 -15.16
CA LYS A 200 -29.29 2.64 -14.41
C LYS A 200 -30.25 2.81 -13.23
N ASN A 201 -31.49 2.33 -13.33
CA ASN A 201 -32.51 2.48 -12.28
C ASN A 201 -32.35 1.54 -11.07
N SER A 202 -31.61 0.44 -11.20
CA SER A 202 -31.51 -0.58 -10.14
C SER A 202 -30.64 -0.13 -8.97
N PHE A 203 -29.58 0.66 -9.22
CA PHE A 203 -28.61 1.07 -8.19
C PHE A 203 -27.99 2.45 -8.50
N LYS A 204 -28.84 3.49 -8.60
CA LYS A 204 -28.44 4.86 -8.98
C LYS A 204 -27.41 5.53 -8.07
N ASP A 205 -27.14 4.96 -6.89
CA ASP A 205 -26.24 5.52 -5.88
C ASP A 205 -25.61 4.41 -4.98
N VAL A 206 -24.65 4.82 -4.15
CA VAL A 206 -23.94 3.95 -3.21
C VAL A 206 -24.87 3.49 -2.09
N LEU A 207 -25.70 4.39 -1.55
CA LEU A 207 -26.61 4.09 -0.44
C LEU A 207 -27.56 2.93 -0.75
N LYS A 208 -28.18 2.92 -1.93
CA LYS A 208 -29.06 1.86 -2.40
C LYS A 208 -28.31 0.54 -2.56
N THR A 209 -27.06 0.60 -3.03
CA THR A 209 -26.19 -0.57 -3.11
C THR A 209 -25.93 -1.16 -1.72
N GLN A 210 -25.56 -0.31 -0.75
CA GLN A 210 -25.20 -0.76 0.59
C GLN A 210 -26.37 -1.34 1.38
N LYS A 211 -27.61 -0.90 1.09
CA LYS A 211 -28.83 -1.43 1.71
C LYS A 211 -29.34 -2.72 1.08
N HIS A 212 -28.69 -3.25 0.05
CA HIS A 212 -29.14 -4.47 -0.62
C HIS A 212 -29.03 -5.68 0.31
N TYR A 213 -30.13 -6.41 0.51
CA TYR A 213 -30.22 -7.50 1.49
C TYR A 213 -29.23 -8.66 1.28
N MET A 214 -28.77 -8.89 0.04
CA MET A 214 -27.77 -9.93 -0.27
C MET A 214 -26.32 -9.48 -0.05
N LEU A 215 -26.08 -8.19 0.18
CA LEU A 215 -24.75 -7.66 0.35
C LEU A 215 -24.24 -7.94 1.77
N ARG A 216 -23.02 -8.46 1.87
CA ARG A 216 -22.35 -8.75 3.14
C ARG A 216 -20.97 -8.09 3.19
N LEU A 217 -20.60 -7.55 4.34
CA LEU A 217 -19.31 -6.88 4.55
C LEU A 217 -18.12 -7.81 4.26
N ASP A 218 -18.21 -9.10 4.62
CA ASP A 218 -17.16 -10.07 4.32
C ASP A 218 -16.94 -10.26 2.81
N ASN A 219 -17.99 -10.12 1.99
CA ASN A 219 -17.82 -10.15 0.53
C ASN A 219 -17.07 -8.91 0.04
N VAL A 220 -17.42 -7.71 0.56
CA VAL A 220 -16.75 -6.45 0.22
C VAL A 220 -15.26 -6.51 0.58
N ASN A 221 -14.94 -7.03 1.77
CA ASN A 221 -13.55 -7.23 2.21
C ASN A 221 -12.79 -8.23 1.33
N ALA A 222 -13.44 -9.32 0.92
CA ALA A 222 -12.85 -10.29 0.00
C ALA A 222 -12.55 -9.66 -1.38
N TRP A 223 -13.46 -8.82 -1.89
CA TRP A 223 -13.25 -8.12 -3.17
C TRP A 223 -12.15 -7.07 -3.08
N LYS A 224 -12.15 -6.24 -2.01
CA LYS A 224 -11.06 -5.31 -1.68
C LYS A 224 -9.71 -6.03 -1.70
N ALA A 225 -9.62 -7.18 -1.04
CA ALA A 225 -8.38 -7.95 -0.97
C ALA A 225 -7.89 -8.43 -2.36
N LYS A 226 -8.79 -8.87 -3.24
CA LYS A 226 -8.41 -9.30 -4.60
C LYS A 226 -7.95 -8.13 -5.47
N ILE A 227 -8.65 -7.00 -5.40
CA ILE A 227 -8.27 -5.76 -6.09
C ILE A 227 -6.85 -5.37 -5.68
N GLU A 228 -6.62 -5.26 -4.37
CA GLU A 228 -5.33 -4.83 -3.83
C GLU A 228 -4.20 -5.81 -4.15
N LYS A 229 -4.43 -7.12 -4.08
CA LYS A 229 -3.44 -8.14 -4.45
C LYS A 229 -3.10 -8.09 -5.94
N TYR A 230 -4.09 -7.99 -6.81
CA TYR A 230 -3.87 -7.86 -8.25
C TYR A 230 -3.00 -6.63 -8.56
N TYR A 231 -3.38 -5.48 -8.02
CA TYR A 231 -2.66 -4.23 -8.28
C TYR A 231 -1.31 -4.14 -7.58
N SER A 232 -1.11 -4.82 -6.45
CA SER A 232 0.21 -4.95 -5.82
C SER A 232 1.22 -5.66 -6.73
N LEU A 233 0.77 -6.62 -7.55
CA LEU A 233 1.61 -7.28 -8.54
C LEU A 233 1.85 -6.36 -9.74
N ILE A 234 0.80 -5.99 -10.48
CA ILE A 234 0.99 -5.33 -11.79
C ILE A 234 1.59 -3.93 -11.69
N LEU A 235 1.38 -3.18 -10.59
CA LEU A 235 1.98 -1.86 -10.39
C LEU A 235 3.41 -1.93 -9.83
N ASN A 236 3.92 -3.13 -9.53
CA ASN A 236 5.30 -3.36 -9.07
C ASN A 236 6.01 -4.42 -9.92
N ALA A 237 5.60 -4.58 -11.18
CA ALA A 237 6.31 -5.46 -12.11
C ALA A 237 7.76 -4.98 -12.27
N ASN A 238 8.72 -5.87 -12.08
CA ASN A 238 10.14 -5.59 -12.26
C ASN A 238 10.78 -6.70 -13.11
N TYR A 239 11.32 -6.29 -14.26
CA TYR A 239 11.94 -7.18 -15.24
C TYR A 239 13.00 -8.13 -14.66
N GLU A 240 13.65 -7.77 -13.55
CA GLU A 240 14.72 -8.56 -12.92
C GLU A 240 14.19 -9.78 -12.16
N ASN A 241 12.97 -9.71 -11.63
CA ASN A 241 12.49 -10.69 -10.65
C ASN A 241 11.12 -11.30 -10.98
N ILE A 242 10.41 -10.82 -12.01
CA ILE A 242 9.18 -11.49 -12.45
C ILE A 242 9.47 -12.76 -13.26
N ASP A 243 8.54 -13.70 -13.20
CA ASP A 243 8.55 -14.93 -13.96
C ASP A 243 7.13 -15.36 -14.34
N PHE A 244 7.01 -16.56 -14.92
CA PHE A 244 5.72 -17.13 -15.29
C PHE A 244 4.81 -17.40 -14.09
N ASN A 245 5.36 -17.76 -12.92
CA ASN A 245 4.56 -17.99 -11.71
C ASN A 245 3.97 -16.69 -11.17
N TRP A 246 4.75 -15.60 -11.19
CA TRP A 246 4.26 -14.25 -10.89
C TRP A 246 3.09 -13.88 -11.81
N ALA A 247 3.19 -14.18 -13.11
CA ALA A 247 2.12 -13.88 -14.07
C ALA A 247 0.86 -14.73 -13.82
N LYS A 248 1.03 -16.02 -13.48
CA LYS A 248 -0.07 -16.89 -13.06
C LYS A 248 -0.74 -16.39 -11.78
N GLU A 249 0.03 -15.93 -10.81
CA GLU A 249 -0.50 -15.36 -9.57
C GLU A 249 -1.32 -14.10 -9.86
N ALA A 250 -0.80 -13.17 -10.67
CA ALA A 250 -1.53 -11.98 -11.09
C ALA A 250 -2.84 -12.34 -11.82
N HIS A 251 -2.77 -13.26 -12.78
CA HIS A 251 -3.91 -13.74 -13.55
C HIS A 251 -4.98 -14.41 -12.66
N SER A 252 -4.60 -15.07 -11.57
CA SER A 252 -5.54 -15.73 -10.65
C SER A 252 -6.55 -14.77 -9.97
N PHE A 253 -6.23 -13.47 -9.93
CA PHE A 253 -7.13 -12.45 -9.41
C PHE A 253 -8.06 -11.85 -10.47
N LEU A 254 -7.82 -12.13 -11.75
CA LEU A 254 -8.59 -11.65 -12.87
C LEU A 254 -9.70 -12.64 -13.25
N ASN A 255 -10.83 -12.10 -13.69
CA ASN A 255 -11.84 -12.81 -14.47
C ASN A 255 -11.67 -12.40 -15.94
N ILE A 256 -10.76 -13.09 -16.62
CA ILE A 256 -10.48 -12.94 -18.05
C ILE A 256 -10.04 -14.28 -18.61
N LEU A 257 -10.28 -14.50 -19.91
CA LEU A 257 -9.66 -15.60 -20.61
C LEU A 257 -8.17 -15.28 -20.85
N GLY A 258 -7.32 -16.29 -20.81
CA GLY A 258 -5.91 -16.18 -21.14
C GLY A 258 -5.27 -17.56 -21.17
N THR A 259 -4.30 -17.73 -22.04
CA THR A 259 -3.51 -18.96 -22.15
C THR A 259 -2.20 -18.83 -21.38
N ASP A 260 -1.57 -19.96 -21.07
CA ASP A 260 -0.21 -19.97 -20.50
C ASP A 260 0.80 -19.29 -21.44
N GLU A 261 0.55 -19.29 -22.76
CA GLU A 261 1.36 -18.62 -23.77
C GLU A 261 1.22 -17.08 -23.70
N ASP A 262 0.01 -16.57 -23.48
CA ASP A 262 -0.23 -15.13 -23.29
C ASP A 262 0.54 -14.60 -22.07
N LEU A 263 0.51 -15.34 -20.97
CA LEU A 263 1.22 -14.98 -19.73
C LEU A 263 2.75 -14.99 -19.93
N ARG A 264 3.28 -16.00 -20.64
CA ARG A 264 4.71 -16.05 -20.99
C ARG A 264 5.11 -14.90 -21.89
N SER A 265 4.27 -14.57 -22.87
CA SER A 265 4.49 -13.46 -23.79
C SER A 265 4.56 -12.13 -23.05
N TYR A 266 3.67 -11.90 -22.07
CA TYR A 266 3.72 -10.71 -21.22
C TYR A 266 5.02 -10.65 -20.40
N VAL A 267 5.42 -11.75 -19.74
CA VAL A 267 6.69 -11.79 -18.98
C VAL A 267 7.88 -11.50 -19.89
N ASN A 268 7.92 -12.09 -21.08
CA ASN A 268 8.98 -11.85 -22.07
C ASN A 268 8.98 -10.38 -22.53
N TRP A 269 7.82 -9.76 -22.70
CA TRP A 269 7.69 -8.34 -23.05
C TRP A 269 8.28 -7.44 -21.96
N VAL A 270 7.90 -7.65 -20.69
CA VAL A 270 8.45 -6.89 -19.54
C VAL A 270 9.97 -7.05 -19.47
N LYS A 271 10.48 -8.29 -19.62
CA LYS A 271 11.92 -8.58 -19.61
C LYS A 271 12.69 -7.91 -20.75
N SER A 272 12.22 -8.08 -21.98
CA SER A 272 12.89 -7.55 -23.17
C SER A 272 12.91 -6.02 -23.20
N ASN A 273 11.86 -5.39 -22.66
CA ASN A 273 11.75 -3.94 -22.59
C ASN A 273 12.22 -3.35 -21.25
N LYS A 274 12.81 -4.14 -20.35
CA LYS A 274 13.29 -3.70 -19.04
C LYS A 274 12.27 -2.87 -18.26
N ILE A 275 11.00 -3.29 -18.32
CA ILE A 275 9.91 -2.58 -17.65
C ILE A 275 10.07 -2.76 -16.14
N GLN A 276 10.11 -1.64 -15.43
CA GLN A 276 10.14 -1.61 -13.98
C GLN A 276 9.16 -0.56 -13.48
N LEU A 277 8.24 -0.98 -12.63
CA LEU A 277 7.20 -0.17 -12.03
C LEU A 277 7.36 -0.15 -10.52
N GLU A 278 6.90 0.94 -9.91
CA GLU A 278 6.74 1.07 -8.48
C GLU A 278 5.38 1.71 -8.22
N GLY A 279 4.55 1.11 -7.37
CA GLY A 279 3.22 1.64 -7.16
C GLY A 279 2.37 0.91 -6.13
N SER A 280 1.19 1.46 -5.90
CA SER A 280 0.19 0.90 -5.00
C SER A 280 -1.21 1.35 -5.40
N LEU A 281 -2.20 0.55 -5.05
CA LEU A 281 -3.61 0.90 -5.20
C LEU A 281 -4.36 0.48 -3.94
N VAL A 282 -5.01 1.44 -3.31
CA VAL A 282 -5.87 1.24 -2.13
C VAL A 282 -7.31 1.24 -2.61
N ALA A 283 -8.05 0.17 -2.30
CA ALA A 283 -9.46 0.12 -2.63
C ALA A 283 -10.30 0.66 -1.46
N GLU A 284 -11.32 1.46 -1.78
CA GLU A 284 -12.12 2.19 -0.80
C GLU A 284 -13.49 1.53 -0.62
N PRO A 285 -13.65 0.65 0.39
CA PRO A 285 -14.89 -0.09 0.60
C PRO A 285 -16.05 0.79 1.09
N SER A 286 -15.84 2.07 1.37
CA SER A 286 -16.93 3.04 1.62
C SER A 286 -17.56 3.57 0.32
N ILE A 287 -16.88 3.46 -0.81
CA ILE A 287 -17.37 3.87 -2.13
C ILE A 287 -17.33 2.66 -3.07
N PHE A 288 -18.31 1.78 -2.90
CA PHE A 288 -18.59 0.69 -3.82
C PHE A 288 -20.06 0.75 -4.21
N TYR A 289 -20.36 0.36 -5.44
CA TYR A 289 -21.70 0.48 -5.99
C TYR A 289 -21.92 -0.61 -7.03
N HIS A 290 -23.18 -0.93 -7.30
CA HIS A 290 -23.53 -1.81 -8.41
C HIS A 290 -23.76 -0.95 -9.66
N GLY A 291 -22.92 -1.07 -10.68
CA GLY A 291 -23.01 -0.28 -11.91
C GLY A 291 -24.09 -0.77 -12.87
N GLY A 292 -25.12 -1.44 -12.36
CA GLY A 292 -26.19 -2.06 -13.15
C GLY A 292 -25.91 -3.48 -13.62
N ASP A 293 -24.69 -3.79 -14.02
CA ASP A 293 -24.24 -5.14 -14.41
C ASP A 293 -23.61 -5.92 -13.24
N THR A 294 -22.70 -5.27 -12.52
CA THR A 294 -21.91 -5.86 -11.44
C THR A 294 -21.34 -4.79 -10.52
N PHE A 295 -20.64 -5.20 -9.47
CA PHE A 295 -20.04 -4.30 -8.51
C PHE A 295 -18.78 -3.62 -9.06
N ARG A 296 -18.62 -2.35 -8.66
CA ARG A 296 -17.41 -1.56 -8.80
C ARG A 296 -17.00 -1.04 -7.44
N MET A 297 -15.70 -0.95 -7.21
CA MET A 297 -15.15 -0.34 -6.01
C MET A 297 -14.22 0.78 -6.41
N ARG A 298 -14.41 1.95 -5.84
CA ARG A 298 -13.53 3.09 -6.06
C ARG A 298 -12.18 2.84 -5.42
N THR A 299 -11.14 3.33 -6.07
CA THR A 299 -9.77 3.10 -5.64
C THR A 299 -8.96 4.35 -5.81
N LYS A 300 -7.97 4.55 -4.95
CA LYS A 300 -6.90 5.52 -5.16
C LYS A 300 -5.63 4.76 -5.51
N PHE A 301 -4.97 5.14 -6.58
CA PHE A 301 -3.72 4.53 -7.01
C PHE A 301 -2.61 5.57 -7.17
N LYS A 302 -1.39 5.12 -7.02
CA LYS A 302 -0.17 5.90 -7.25
C LYS A 302 0.87 4.98 -7.87
N PHE A 303 1.52 5.42 -8.94
CA PHE A 303 2.54 4.62 -9.62
C PHE A 303 3.61 5.52 -10.24
N LYS A 304 4.77 4.94 -10.48
CA LYS A 304 5.92 5.54 -11.14
C LYS A 304 6.55 4.48 -12.01
N ILE A 305 6.92 4.89 -13.23
CA ILE A 305 7.63 4.02 -14.15
C ILE A 305 9.12 4.26 -13.93
N LYS A 306 9.81 3.30 -13.33
CA LYS A 306 11.26 3.39 -13.06
C LYS A 306 12.07 3.23 -14.33
N ASN A 307 11.67 2.30 -15.19
CA ASN A 307 12.39 2.02 -16.42
C ASN A 307 11.50 1.40 -17.50
N PHE A 308 11.89 1.61 -18.76
CA PHE A 308 11.37 0.96 -19.96
C PHE A 308 12.28 1.26 -21.17
N ASN A 309 12.32 0.38 -22.16
CA ASN A 309 12.98 0.61 -23.45
C ASN A 309 12.01 1.13 -24.52
N LYS A 310 10.75 0.68 -24.48
CA LYS A 310 9.68 1.08 -25.40
C LYS A 310 8.48 1.59 -24.62
N TYR A 311 7.89 2.70 -25.06
CA TYR A 311 6.69 3.27 -24.45
C TYR A 311 5.43 2.58 -24.98
N GLU A 312 5.22 1.33 -24.57
CA GLU A 312 4.08 0.53 -25.01
C GLU A 312 3.80 -0.56 -23.98
N ASN A 313 2.51 -0.76 -23.64
CA ASN A 313 2.05 -1.81 -22.72
C ASN A 313 2.88 -1.87 -21.43
N LEU A 314 3.17 -0.70 -20.85
CA LEU A 314 4.05 -0.59 -19.66
C LEU A 314 3.39 -1.15 -18.41
N ILE A 315 2.07 -1.06 -18.33
CA ILE A 315 1.25 -1.63 -17.27
C ILE A 315 0.33 -2.66 -17.91
N TYR A 316 0.08 -3.79 -17.23
CA TYR A 316 -0.88 -4.81 -17.66
C TYR A 316 -2.32 -4.29 -17.53
N ASP A 317 -2.68 -3.39 -18.42
CA ASP A 317 -3.95 -2.71 -18.54
C ASP A 317 -4.21 -2.42 -20.01
N SER A 318 -5.31 -2.95 -20.55
CA SER A 318 -5.62 -2.86 -21.97
C SER A 318 -5.79 -1.42 -22.47
N SER A 319 -6.00 -0.45 -21.57
CA SER A 319 -6.22 0.96 -21.93
C SER A 319 -5.02 1.86 -21.63
N PHE A 320 -3.84 1.31 -21.27
CA PHE A 320 -2.64 2.12 -21.04
C PHE A 320 -2.23 2.97 -22.26
N HIS A 321 -2.55 2.52 -23.47
CA HIS A 321 -2.25 3.22 -24.72
C HIS A 321 -3.14 4.45 -24.98
N LEU A 322 -4.18 4.67 -24.18
CA LEU A 322 -5.08 5.81 -24.38
C LEU A 322 -4.37 7.14 -24.12
N THR A 323 -4.63 8.12 -24.97
CA THR A 323 -4.17 9.51 -24.81
C THR A 323 -5.25 10.42 -24.24
N LYS A 324 -6.49 9.93 -24.11
CA LYS A 324 -7.62 10.64 -23.51
C LYS A 324 -8.65 9.66 -22.94
N ASN A 325 -9.43 10.12 -21.98
CA ASN A 325 -10.62 9.44 -21.46
C ASN A 325 -11.78 10.45 -21.29
N ASP A 326 -12.81 10.10 -20.51
CA ASP A 326 -14.01 10.93 -20.36
C ASP A 326 -13.71 12.26 -19.63
N ASN A 327 -12.60 12.32 -18.88
CA ASN A 327 -12.13 13.50 -18.16
C ASN A 327 -11.09 14.33 -18.93
N GLY A 328 -10.82 14.00 -20.20
CA GLY A 328 -9.91 14.76 -21.06
C GLY A 328 -8.60 14.02 -21.35
N ASN A 329 -7.54 14.79 -21.57
CA ASN A 329 -6.25 14.23 -22.00
C ASN A 329 -5.54 13.50 -20.85
N LEU A 330 -4.99 12.33 -21.16
CA LEU A 330 -4.14 11.57 -20.25
C LEU A 330 -2.68 12.03 -20.41
N PRO A 331 -1.89 12.04 -19.32
CA PRO A 331 -0.49 12.42 -19.39
C PRO A 331 0.34 11.38 -20.15
N GLU A 332 1.38 11.84 -20.85
CA GLU A 332 2.46 10.97 -21.26
C GLU A 332 3.34 10.64 -20.04
N TYR A 333 3.47 9.35 -19.72
CA TYR A 333 4.08 8.89 -18.49
C TYR A 333 5.61 8.88 -18.59
N GLN A 334 6.27 9.72 -17.80
CA GLN A 334 7.72 9.87 -17.80
C GLN A 334 8.38 8.92 -16.81
N LYS A 335 9.64 8.56 -17.10
CA LYS A 335 10.45 7.81 -16.15
C LYS A 335 10.66 8.62 -14.86
N ASP A 336 10.66 7.92 -13.75
CA ASP A 336 10.91 8.46 -12.41
C ASP A 336 9.97 9.58 -11.94
N VAL A 337 8.82 9.75 -12.60
CA VAL A 337 7.76 10.66 -12.20
C VAL A 337 6.63 9.87 -11.53
N TRP A 338 6.19 10.34 -10.36
CA TRP A 338 5.01 9.81 -9.70
C TRP A 338 3.74 10.36 -10.36
N TYR A 339 2.80 9.46 -10.61
CA TYR A 339 1.44 9.75 -11.02
C TYR A 339 0.48 9.18 -9.98
N GLU A 340 -0.60 9.91 -9.69
CA GLU A 340 -1.68 9.43 -8.84
C GLU A 340 -3.03 9.58 -9.55
N GLY A 341 -3.98 8.76 -9.13
CA GLY A 341 -5.30 8.77 -9.73
C GLY A 341 -6.37 8.09 -8.91
N ILE A 342 -7.60 8.23 -9.39
CA ILE A 342 -8.80 7.60 -8.86
C ILE A 342 -9.44 6.81 -10.00
N ALA A 343 -9.75 5.54 -9.76
CA ALA A 343 -10.43 4.68 -10.74
C ALA A 343 -11.40 3.73 -10.05
N ASP A 344 -12.47 3.37 -10.76
CA ASP A 344 -13.44 2.38 -10.29
C ASP A 344 -13.08 1.00 -10.86
N ILE A 345 -12.73 0.08 -9.96
CA ILE A 345 -12.36 -1.28 -10.36
C ILE A 345 -13.61 -2.13 -10.49
N ARG A 346 -13.88 -2.58 -11.72
CA ARG A 346 -14.98 -3.48 -12.04
C ARG A 346 -14.66 -4.89 -11.55
N LEU A 347 -15.61 -5.50 -10.86
CA LEU A 347 -15.54 -6.89 -10.44
C LEU A 347 -16.41 -7.75 -11.36
N SER A 348 -16.11 -9.04 -11.52
CA SER A 348 -16.96 -9.93 -12.32
C SER A 348 -16.70 -11.40 -11.99
N SER A 349 -17.57 -12.29 -12.49
CA SER A 349 -17.43 -13.74 -12.36
C SER A 349 -18.10 -14.43 -13.54
N THR A 350 -17.53 -15.54 -14.01
CA THR A 350 -18.13 -16.45 -14.99
C THR A 350 -19.13 -17.44 -14.35
N ILE A 351 -19.11 -17.56 -13.02
CA ILE A 351 -20.07 -18.38 -12.28
C ILE A 351 -21.39 -17.64 -12.16
N GLY A 352 -22.47 -18.21 -12.71
CA GLY A 352 -23.83 -17.67 -12.60
C GLY A 352 -24.25 -17.45 -11.14
N GLY A 353 -24.91 -16.32 -10.87
CA GLY A 353 -25.38 -15.96 -9.52
C GLY A 353 -24.28 -15.54 -8.54
N ALA A 354 -23.01 -15.46 -8.95
CA ALA A 354 -21.90 -15.14 -8.06
C ALA A 354 -21.81 -13.65 -7.64
N VAL A 355 -22.71 -12.79 -8.14
CA VAL A 355 -22.69 -11.32 -7.94
C VAL A 355 -22.58 -10.93 -6.47
N TYR A 356 -23.28 -11.62 -5.57
CA TYR A 356 -23.27 -11.33 -4.12
C TYR A 356 -22.41 -12.32 -3.32
N THR A 357 -21.37 -12.86 -3.93
CA THR A 357 -20.50 -13.88 -3.30
C THR A 357 -19.06 -13.40 -3.26
N PRO A 358 -18.20 -13.96 -2.38
CA PRO A 358 -16.78 -13.60 -2.37
C PRO A 358 -16.05 -14.09 -3.64
N LYS A 359 -16.74 -14.74 -4.59
CA LYS A 359 -16.13 -15.29 -5.80
C LYS A 359 -15.85 -14.24 -6.89
N LEU A 360 -16.44 -13.04 -6.83
CA LEU A 360 -16.09 -12.00 -7.80
C LEU A 360 -14.58 -11.72 -7.81
N GLN A 361 -14.03 -11.55 -9.00
CA GLN A 361 -12.64 -11.26 -9.29
C GLN A 361 -12.54 -9.90 -9.99
N VAL A 362 -11.33 -9.36 -10.09
CA VAL A 362 -11.09 -8.16 -10.89
C VAL A 362 -11.45 -8.46 -12.35
N SER A 363 -12.29 -7.64 -12.96
CA SER A 363 -12.70 -7.88 -14.34
C SER A 363 -11.55 -7.67 -15.31
N GLY A 364 -11.38 -8.55 -16.28
CA GLY A 364 -10.40 -8.35 -17.37
C GLY A 364 -10.62 -7.08 -18.21
N THR A 365 -11.82 -6.50 -18.12
CA THR A 365 -12.15 -5.23 -18.79
C THR A 365 -12.01 -4.01 -17.90
N THR A 366 -11.56 -4.17 -16.64
CA THR A 366 -11.25 -3.03 -15.78
C THR A 366 -10.07 -2.24 -16.34
N SER A 367 -9.99 -0.96 -16.01
CA SER A 367 -8.83 -0.15 -16.34
C SER A 367 -8.62 0.97 -15.34
N LEU A 368 -7.36 1.34 -15.11
CA LEU A 368 -6.97 2.56 -14.40
C LEU A 368 -7.02 3.81 -15.28
N PHE A 369 -7.12 3.66 -16.61
CA PHE A 369 -6.92 4.73 -17.58
C PHE A 369 -8.20 5.11 -18.35
N ARG A 370 -9.20 4.24 -18.37
CA ARG A 370 -10.41 4.40 -19.19
C ARG A 370 -11.59 4.97 -18.40
N GLY A 371 -12.52 5.59 -19.13
CA GLY A 371 -13.81 6.01 -18.60
C GLY A 371 -13.66 7.24 -17.69
N ASN A 372 -14.29 7.18 -16.53
CA ASN A 372 -14.29 8.21 -15.49
C ASN A 372 -12.99 8.29 -14.67
N ALA A 373 -11.93 7.56 -15.03
CA ALA A 373 -10.68 7.59 -14.28
C ALA A 373 -10.06 9.00 -14.29
N LEU A 374 -9.58 9.43 -13.12
CA LEU A 374 -8.85 10.68 -12.92
C LEU A 374 -7.37 10.35 -12.72
N ILE A 375 -6.48 10.99 -13.48
CA ILE A 375 -5.04 10.76 -13.38
C ILE A 375 -4.29 12.06 -13.54
N ARG A 376 -3.33 12.28 -12.65
CA ARG A 376 -2.46 13.46 -12.66
C ARG A 376 -1.05 13.11 -12.22
N LYS A 377 -0.10 13.96 -12.57
CA LYS A 377 1.23 13.95 -11.94
C LYS A 377 1.05 14.21 -10.45
N SER A 378 1.71 13.43 -9.61
CA SER A 378 1.77 13.69 -8.17
C SER A 378 2.55 14.98 -7.93
N GLU A 379 2.01 15.84 -7.09
CA GLU A 379 2.74 16.98 -6.52
C GLU A 379 3.90 16.54 -5.64
#